data_AF-A0A7J9BUP7-F1
#
_entry.id   AF-A0A7J9BUP7-F1
#
_cell.length_a   1.000
_cell.length_b   1.000
_cell.length_c   1.000
_cell.angle_alpha   90.00
_cell.angle_beta   90.00
_cell.angle_gamma   90.00
#
_symmetry.space_group_name_H-M   'P 1'
#
loop_
_entity.id
_entity.type
_entity.pdbx_description
1 polymer ?
#
loop_
_entity_poly.entity_id
_entity_poly.type
_entity_poly.pdbx_seq_one_letter_code
_entity_poly.pdbx_strand_id
1 'polypeptide(L)' 'MEGGDSLKKSLAWLHGVINGKIGHGLETRVLQGLHVTHAQKGFMRFYFLVPNAVSDVDGNWSVGALA' A
#
# COMPACT_ATOMS: atom_id res chain seq x y z
N MET A 1 16.75 -19.02 11.65
CA MET A 1 16.42 -18.61 10.25
C MET A 1 14.98 -18.07 10.18
N GLU A 2 14.59 -17.17 11.10
CA GLU A 2 13.18 -16.81 11.39
C GLU A 2 12.69 -15.50 10.72
N GLY A 3 13.63 -14.61 10.35
CA GLY A 3 13.28 -13.29 9.80
C GLY A 3 12.80 -13.30 8.35
N GLY A 4 13.17 -14.34 7.58
CA GLY A 4 12.80 -14.44 6.17
C GLY A 4 11.37 -14.93 5.95
N ASP A 5 10.85 -15.79 6.83
CA ASP A 5 9.50 -16.36 6.71
C ASP A 5 8.42 -15.33 7.08
N SER A 6 8.66 -14.55 8.14
CA SER A 6 7.79 -13.44 8.54
C SER A 6 7.71 -12.36 7.46
N LEU A 7 8.84 -11.96 6.87
CA LEU A 7 8.88 -10.99 5.78
C LEU A 7 8.05 -11.44 4.57
N LYS A 8 8.17 -12.70 4.17
CA LYS A 8 7.39 -13.27 3.06
C LYS A 8 5.90 -13.26 3.33
N LYS A 9 5.47 -13.61 4.54
CA LYS A 9 4.06 -13.56 4.95
C LYS A 9 3.51 -12.14 4.93
N SER A 10 4.25 -11.16 5.45
CA SER A 10 3.87 -9.75 5.41
C SER A 10 3.74 -9.22 3.99
N LEU A 11 4.67 -9.59 3.09
CA LEU A 11 4.58 -9.21 1.68
C LEU A 11 3.38 -9.85 0.99
N ALA A 12 3.14 -11.15 1.21
CA ALA A 12 1.98 -11.83 0.63
C ALA A 12 0.66 -11.21 1.09
N TRP A 13 0.54 -10.88 2.38
CA TRP A 13 -0.62 -10.18 2.94
C TRP A 13 -0.80 -8.80 2.29
N LEU A 14 0.26 -7.99 2.24
CA LEU A 14 0.21 -6.64 1.68
C LEU A 14 -0.14 -6.64 0.18
N HIS A 15 0.42 -7.58 -0.59
CA HIS A 15 0.03 -7.77 -1.99
C HIS A 15 -1.45 -8.15 -2.13
N GLY A 16 -2.02 -8.92 -1.19
CA GLY A 16 -3.46 -9.21 -1.16
C GLY A 16 -4.30 -7.95 -0.93
N VAL A 17 -3.87 -7.08 -0.02
CA VAL A 17 -4.51 -5.79 0.28
C VAL A 17 -4.45 -4.83 -0.92
N ILE A 18 -3.25 -4.62 -1.50
CA ILE A 18 -3.03 -3.72 -2.65
C ILE A 18 -3.87 -4.13 -3.87
N ASN A 19 -3.99 -5.43 -4.12
CA ASN A 19 -4.78 -5.93 -5.26
C ASN A 19 -6.29 -5.98 -4.98
N GLY A 20 -6.73 -5.50 -3.82
CA GLY A 20 -8.13 -5.52 -3.42
C GLY A 20 -8.74 -6.90 -3.25
N LYS A 21 -7.89 -7.90 -3.02
CA LYS A 21 -8.33 -9.24 -2.61
C LYS A 21 -8.67 -9.28 -1.12
N ILE A 22 -8.24 -8.26 -0.36
CA ILE A 22 -8.44 -8.10 1.09
C ILE A 22 -8.88 -6.65 1.35
N GLY A 23 -10.09 -6.46 1.91
CA GLY A 23 -10.69 -5.13 2.18
C GLY A 23 -11.79 -4.71 1.19
N HIS A 24 -12.51 -3.62 1.48
CA HIS A 24 -13.60 -3.10 0.64
C HIS A 24 -13.58 -1.56 0.55
N GLY A 25 -13.86 -1.00 -0.63
CA GLY A 25 -14.20 0.42 -0.81
C GLY A 25 -13.09 1.31 -1.41
N LEU A 26 -13.12 2.60 -1.05
CA LEU A 26 -12.22 3.64 -1.56
C LEU A 26 -10.76 3.38 -1.14
N GLU A 27 -10.60 2.87 0.09
CA GLU A 27 -9.33 2.43 0.69
C GLU A 27 -8.58 1.48 -0.24
N THR A 28 -9.29 0.56 -0.88
CA THR A 28 -8.69 -0.42 -1.78
C THR A 28 -8.15 0.19 -3.07
N ARG A 29 -8.83 1.22 -3.61
CA ARG A 29 -8.38 1.92 -4.82
C ARG A 29 -7.19 2.84 -4.55
N VAL A 30 -7.16 3.45 -3.36
CA VAL A 30 -5.99 4.19 -2.88
C VAL A 30 -4.80 3.22 -2.83
N LEU A 31 -4.97 2.08 -2.17
CA LEU A 31 -3.87 1.12 -1.95
C LEU A 31 -3.31 0.50 -3.23
N GLN A 32 -4.06 0.47 -4.35
CA GLN A 32 -3.53 0.08 -5.67
C GLN A 32 -2.35 0.96 -6.15
N GLY A 33 -2.23 2.18 -5.63
CA GLY A 33 -1.10 3.07 -5.90
C GLY A 33 0.19 2.67 -5.19
N LEU A 34 0.13 1.80 -4.16
CA LEU A 34 1.31 1.38 -3.40
C LEU A 34 2.13 0.35 -4.18
N HIS A 35 3.41 0.64 -4.33
CA HIS A 35 4.39 -0.25 -4.94
C HIS A 35 5.56 -0.48 -3.98
N VAL A 36 5.83 -1.73 -3.63
CA VAL A 36 6.97 -2.10 -2.79
C VAL A 36 8.27 -1.90 -3.58
N THR A 37 9.15 -1.02 -3.10
CA THR A 37 10.45 -0.75 -3.74
C THR A 37 11.61 -1.39 -3.01
N HIS A 38 11.44 -1.66 -1.71
CA HIS A 38 12.42 -2.34 -0.89
C HIS A 38 11.73 -2.95 0.33
N ALA A 39 12.12 -4.17 0.69
CA ALA A 39 11.61 -4.85 1.86
C ALA A 39 12.72 -5.68 2.50
N GLN A 40 12.91 -5.49 3.79
CA GLN A 40 13.84 -6.25 4.62
C GLN A 40 13.22 -6.44 6.01
N LYS A 41 13.84 -7.28 6.84
CA LYS A 41 13.32 -7.54 8.18
C LYS A 41 13.20 -6.22 8.96
N GLY A 42 11.99 -5.91 9.43
CA GLY A 42 11.70 -4.70 10.20
C GLY A 42 11.59 -3.41 9.41
N PHE A 43 11.67 -3.44 8.07
CA PHE A 43 11.59 -2.24 7.24
C PHE A 43 10.98 -2.51 5.86
N MET A 44 10.04 -1.68 5.43
CA MET A 44 9.56 -1.67 4.04
C MET A 44 9.48 -0.24 3.53
N ARG A 45 9.84 -0.06 2.25
CA ARG A 45 9.73 1.19 1.52
C ARG A 45 8.79 1.00 0.34
N PHE A 46 7.91 1.97 0.15
CA PHE A 46 6.94 1.98 -0.94
C PHE A 46 7.01 3.28 -1.72
N TYR A 47 6.69 3.22 -3.00
CA TYR A 47 6.15 4.38 -3.70
C TYR A 47 4.64 4.36 -3.58
N PHE A 48 4.05 5.53 -3.48
CA PHE A 48 2.61 5.70 -3.49
C PHE A 48 2.26 6.60 -4.67
N LEU A 49 1.68 6.00 -5.71
CA LEU A 49 1.14 6.75 -6.83
C LEU A 49 -0.28 7.17 -6.48
N VAL A 50 -0.49 8.46 -6.20
CA VAL A 50 -1.81 9.01 -5.88
C VAL A 50 -2.71 8.94 -7.12
N PRO A 51 -3.82 8.18 -7.10
CA PRO A 51 -4.76 8.21 -8.21
C PRO A 51 -5.46 9.58 -8.28
N ASN A 52 -5.70 10.09 -9.50
CA ASN A 52 -6.47 11.32 -9.69
C ASN A 52 -7.87 11.26 -9.04
N ALA A 53 -8.44 10.06 -8.90
CA ALA A 53 -9.73 9.84 -8.25
C ALA A 53 -9.77 10.20 -6.76
N VAL A 54 -8.60 10.40 -6.13
CA VAL A 54 -8.47 10.78 -4.71
C VAL A 54 -7.66 12.06 -4.51
N SER A 55 -7.41 12.78 -5.61
CA SER A 55 -6.84 14.12 -5.61
C SER A 55 -7.99 15.13 -5.67
N ASP A 56 -7.86 16.25 -4.96
CA ASP A 56 -8.75 17.39 -5.12
C ASP A 56 -8.46 18.16 -6.42
N VAL A 57 -9.21 19.24 -6.64
CA VAL A 57 -9.10 20.08 -7.84
C VAL A 57 -7.72 20.73 -8.00
N ASP A 58 -6.98 20.89 -6.90
CA ASP A 58 -5.62 21.46 -6.88
C ASP A 58 -4.54 20.37 -6.99
N GLY A 59 -4.94 19.10 -7.11
CA GLY A 59 -4.03 17.96 -7.15
C GLY A 59 -3.47 17.58 -5.78
N ASN A 60 -3.97 18.17 -4.71
CA ASN A 60 -3.62 17.77 -3.36
C ASN A 60 -4.37 16.50 -3.00
N TRP A 61 -3.69 15.61 -2.28
CA TRP A 61 -4.31 14.41 -1.76
C TRP A 61 -5.06 14.75 -0.46
N SER A 62 -6.20 14.09 -0.22
CA SER A 62 -6.90 14.20 1.06
C SER A 62 -6.02 13.62 2.17
N VAL A 63 -5.67 14.44 3.17
CA VAL A 63 -4.77 14.09 4.29
C VAL A 63 -5.22 12.82 5.05
N GLY A 64 -6.51 12.46 4.98
CA GLY A 64 -7.07 11.24 5.58
C GLY A 64 -6.89 9.96 4.76
N ALA A 65 -6.31 10.00 3.55
CA ALA A 65 -6.16 8.82 2.70
C ALA A 65 -4.93 7.94 3.06
N LEU A 66 -4.01 8.43 3.90
CA LEU A 66 -2.80 7.73 4.36
C LEU A 66 -2.67 7.65 5.90
N ALA A 67 -3.61 8.24 6.64
CA ALA A 67 -3.57 8.31 8.10
C ALA A 67 -4.06 7.03 8.76
#